data_AF-A0A3P1V5A3-F1
#
_entry.id   AF-A0A3P1V5A3-F1
#
_cell.length_a   1.000
_cell.length_b   1.000
_cell.length_c   1.000
_cell.angle_alpha   90.00
_cell.angle_beta   90.00
_cell.angle_gamma   90.00
#
_symmetry.space_group_name_H-M   'P 1'
#
loop_
_entity.id
_entity.type
_entity.pdbx_description
1 polymer ?
#
loop_
_entity_poly.entity_id
_entity_poly.type
_entity_poly.pdbx_seq_one_letter_code
_entity_poly.pdbx_strand_id
1 'polypeptide(L)'
;MYVSDRSRSTPARKKRLDPAEPRGLHMIHFPLGGARFRPCLEDVVELVVNEFGLDTQPDWQERVRDGRAQWRRVQLAAAVRDDPQTARRALDGLGAEAPTDEERLGRI
;
A
#
# COMPACT_ATOMS: atom_id res chain seq x y z
N MET A 1 10.59 -31.32 -5.08
CA MET A 1 10.08 -29.94 -5.24
C MET A 1 9.13 -29.67 -4.08
N TYR A 2 9.60 -29.01 -3.01
CA TYR A 2 8.80 -28.75 -1.82
C TYR A 2 8.08 -27.42 -2.04
N VAL A 3 6.80 -27.46 -2.45
CA VAL A 3 5.95 -26.28 -2.51
C VAL A 3 5.40 -26.10 -1.10
N SER A 4 5.82 -25.04 -0.40
CA SER A 4 5.30 -24.73 0.93
C SER A 4 3.81 -24.40 0.81
N ASP A 5 2.97 -25.22 1.46
CA ASP A 5 1.51 -25.13 1.46
C ASP A 5 0.96 -23.94 2.28
N ARG A 6 1.78 -22.90 2.51
CA ARG A 6 1.46 -21.76 3.40
C ARG A 6 0.71 -20.61 2.72
N SER A 7 0.33 -20.75 1.45
CA SER A 7 -0.21 -19.63 0.67
C SER A 7 -1.66 -19.79 0.24
N ARG A 8 -2.40 -20.78 0.73
CA ARG A 8 -3.87 -20.80 0.54
C ARG A 8 -4.51 -19.85 1.54
N SER A 9 -4.67 -18.58 1.15
CA SER A 9 -5.52 -17.66 1.90
C SER A 9 -6.93 -18.25 1.95
N THR A 10 -7.41 -18.59 3.14
CA THR A 10 -8.81 -18.96 3.33
C THR A 10 -9.68 -17.82 2.80
N PRO A 11 -10.69 -18.07 1.95
CA PRO A 11 -11.54 -17.00 1.44
C PRO A 11 -12.14 -16.25 2.63
N ALA A 12 -12.03 -14.92 2.61
CA ALA A 12 -12.54 -14.08 3.68
C ALA A 12 -14.04 -14.35 3.84
N ARG A 13 -14.43 -14.97 4.96
CA ARG A 13 -15.84 -15.21 5.28
C ARG A 13 -16.54 -13.86 5.29
N LYS A 14 -17.66 -13.74 4.54
CA LYS A 14 -18.48 -12.52 4.50
C LYS A 14 -18.80 -12.12 5.94
N LYS A 15 -18.28 -10.98 6.40
CA LYS A 15 -18.53 -10.50 7.75
C LYS A 15 -20.04 -10.27 7.89
N ARG A 16 -20.67 -10.94 8.84
CA ARG A 16 -22.07 -10.69 9.24
C ARG A 16 -22.01 -9.45 10.11
N LEU A 17 -22.26 -8.30 9.52
CA LEU A 17 -22.12 -7.01 10.19
C LEU A 17 -23.50 -6.52 10.64
N ASP A 18 -23.61 -6.07 11.89
CA ASP A 18 -24.76 -5.34 12.39
C ASP A 18 -24.79 -3.93 11.75
N PRO A 19 -25.94 -3.46 11.22
CA PRO A 19 -26.10 -2.08 10.76
C PRO A 19 -26.01 -1.02 11.87
N ALA A 20 -26.34 -1.37 13.12
CA ALA A 20 -26.44 -0.44 14.23
C ALA A 20 -25.10 -0.18 14.95
N GLU A 21 -24.09 -1.01 14.69
CA GLU A 21 -22.77 -0.85 15.30
C GLU A 21 -21.86 0.08 14.47
N PRO A 22 -21.19 1.07 15.10
CA PRO A 22 -20.25 1.94 14.40
C PRO A 22 -19.07 1.12 13.86
N ARG A 23 -18.77 1.30 12.58
CA ARG A 23 -17.70 0.57 11.90
C ARG A 23 -16.38 1.32 12.06
N GLY A 24 -15.42 0.72 12.76
CA GLY A 24 -14.05 1.22 12.81
C GLY A 24 -13.22 0.84 11.58
N LEU A 25 -12.20 1.63 11.26
CA LEU A 25 -11.25 1.39 10.15
C LEU A 25 -10.61 -0.01 10.21
N HIS A 26 -10.33 -0.53 11.41
CA HIS A 26 -9.79 -1.87 11.66
C HIS A 26 -10.72 -3.01 11.20
N MET A 27 -12.02 -2.73 10.98
CA MET A 27 -13.00 -3.70 10.50
C MET A 27 -13.04 -3.79 8.97
N ILE A 28 -12.45 -2.81 8.27
CA ILE A 28 -12.46 -2.73 6.81
C ILE A 28 -11.29 -3.55 6.27
N HIS A 29 -11.59 -4.49 5.38
CA HIS A 29 -10.56 -5.16 4.60
C HIS A 29 -10.38 -4.37 3.30
N PHE A 30 -9.17 -3.85 3.08
CA PHE A 30 -8.82 -3.14 1.85
C PHE A 30 -8.24 -4.15 0.83
N PRO A 31 -8.97 -4.51 -0.25
CA PRO A 31 -8.54 -5.53 -1.21
C PRO A 31 -7.56 -4.95 -2.25
N LEU A 32 -6.44 -4.38 -1.80
CA LEU A 32 -5.54 -3.58 -2.65
C LEU A 32 -4.42 -4.39 -3.33
N GLY A 33 -4.61 -5.69 -3.54
CA GLY A 33 -3.63 -6.53 -4.24
C GLY A 33 -2.85 -7.52 -3.36
N GLY A 34 -3.29 -7.76 -2.12
CA GLY A 34 -2.76 -8.82 -1.26
C GLY A 34 -2.17 -8.32 0.05
N ALA A 35 -1.29 -9.10 0.69
CA ALA A 35 -0.81 -8.80 2.04
C ALA A 35 0.20 -7.62 2.12
N ARG A 36 0.84 -7.27 1.00
CA ARG A 36 1.89 -6.24 0.98
C ARG A 36 1.37 -4.88 0.55
N PHE A 37 0.40 -4.84 -0.35
CA PHE A 37 -0.21 -3.60 -0.81
C PHE A 37 -1.24 -3.12 0.20
N ARG A 38 -0.83 -2.12 0.97
CA ARG A 38 -1.56 -1.51 2.08
C ARG A 38 -1.62 0.00 1.84
N PRO A 39 -2.73 0.67 2.16
CA PRO A 39 -2.71 2.12 2.31
C PRO A 39 -1.67 2.47 3.37
N CYS A 40 -0.95 3.57 3.16
CA CYS A 40 -0.13 4.17 4.21
C CYS A 40 -0.97 5.09 5.09
N LEU A 41 -0.38 5.56 6.19
CA LEU A 41 -1.04 6.55 7.04
C LEU A 41 -1.27 7.85 6.26
N GLU A 42 -0.33 8.21 5.40
CA GLU A 42 -0.35 9.42 4.58
C GLU A 42 -1.53 9.41 3.60
N ASP A 43 -1.94 8.25 3.08
CA ASP A 43 -3.16 8.11 2.26
C ASP A 43 -4.42 8.41 3.07
N VAL A 44 -4.46 8.00 4.34
CA VAL A 44 -5.58 8.28 5.25
C VAL A 44 -5.60 9.75 5.62
N VAL A 45 -4.43 10.35 5.92
CA VAL A 45 -4.29 11.78 6.23
C VAL A 45 -4.79 12.63 5.07
N GLU A 46 -4.33 12.33 3.84
CA GLU A 46 -4.77 13.06 2.64
C GLU A 46 -6.28 12.91 2.40
N LEU A 47 -6.82 11.69 2.59
CA LEU A 47 -8.26 11.45 2.51
C LEU A 47 -9.04 12.28 3.52
N VAL A 48 -8.63 12.32 4.79
CA VAL A 48 -9.38 13.07 5.80
C VAL A 48 -9.30 14.58 5.60
N VAL A 49 -8.17 15.09 5.12
CA VAL A 49 -8.03 16.51 4.79
C VAL A 49 -8.93 16.87 3.60
N ASN A 50 -8.84 16.12 2.49
CA ASN A 50 -9.51 16.47 1.24
C ASN A 50 -11.02 16.19 1.28
N GLU A 51 -11.44 15.08 1.87
CA GLU A 51 -12.85 14.64 1.85
C GLU A 51 -13.66 15.17 3.04
N PHE A 52 -13.00 15.49 4.16
CA PHE A 52 -13.66 15.96 5.39
C PHE A 52 -13.28 17.38 5.79
N GLY A 53 -12.42 18.05 5.01
CA GLY A 53 -12.13 19.49 5.16
C GLY A 53 -11.38 19.84 6.45
N LEU A 54 -10.47 18.97 6.91
CA LEU A 54 -9.67 19.24 8.10
C LEU A 54 -8.66 20.36 7.85
N ASP A 55 -8.47 21.20 8.87
CA ASP A 55 -7.42 22.22 8.88
C ASP A 55 -6.04 21.58 8.83
N THR A 56 -5.11 22.26 8.16
CA THR A 56 -3.75 21.78 7.95
C THR A 56 -2.70 22.82 8.27
N GLN A 57 -1.51 22.34 8.61
CA GLN A 57 -0.34 23.20 8.72
C GLN A 57 0.27 23.47 7.34
N PRO A 58 1.04 24.56 7.18
CA PRO A 58 1.88 24.73 6.01
C PRO A 58 2.73 23.48 5.73
N ASP A 59 2.97 23.19 4.46
CA ASP A 59 3.80 22.08 3.95
C ASP A 59 3.28 20.67 4.26
N TRP A 60 2.04 20.50 4.73
CA TRP A 60 1.50 19.18 5.05
C TRP A 60 1.52 18.22 3.86
N GLN A 61 1.30 18.73 2.64
CA GLN A 61 1.33 17.93 1.42
C GLN A 61 2.71 17.35 1.16
N GLU A 62 3.78 18.11 1.42
CA GLU A 62 5.14 17.61 1.23
C GLU A 62 5.47 16.53 2.25
N ARG A 63 5.03 16.69 3.50
CA ARG A 63 5.22 15.66 4.53
C ARG A 63 4.47 14.38 4.19
N VAL A 64 3.25 14.49 3.69
CA VAL A 64 2.44 13.36 3.19
C VAL A 64 3.14 12.69 2.01
N ARG A 65 3.60 13.46 1.02
CA ARG A 65 4.32 12.95 -0.16
C ARG A 65 5.58 12.18 0.25
N ASP A 66 6.39 12.74 1.13
CA ASP A 66 7.67 12.18 1.54
C ASP A 66 7.48 10.90 2.37
N GLY A 67 6.53 10.92 3.32
CA GLY A 67 6.16 9.74 4.11
C GLY A 67 5.61 8.60 3.24
N ARG A 68 4.76 8.93 2.27
CA ARG A 68 4.24 7.97 1.28
C ARG A 68 5.37 7.35 0.47
N ALA A 69 6.31 8.17 -0.02
CA ALA A 69 7.45 7.66 -0.78
C ALA A 69 8.31 6.70 0.05
N GLN A 70 8.54 7.02 1.33
CA GLN A 70 9.23 6.14 2.27
C GLN A 70 8.47 4.82 2.46
N TRP A 71 7.16 4.85 2.69
CA TRP A 71 6.35 3.65 2.85
C TRP A 71 6.37 2.76 1.61
N ARG A 72 6.23 3.35 0.42
CA ARG A 72 6.25 2.59 -0.83
C ARG A 72 7.57 1.89 -1.09
N ARG A 73 8.71 2.45 -0.67
CA ARG A 73 9.99 1.74 -0.72
C ARG A 73 9.99 0.50 0.17
N VAL A 74 9.48 0.61 1.40
CA VAL A 74 9.35 -0.54 2.32
C VAL A 74 8.43 -1.60 1.74
N GLN A 75 7.29 -1.17 1.20
CA GLN A 75 6.31 -2.04 0.56
C GLN A 75 6.87 -2.76 -0.66
N LEU A 76 7.54 -2.03 -1.55
CA LEU A 76 8.21 -2.59 -2.73
C LEU A 76 9.26 -3.62 -2.32
N ALA A 77 10.12 -3.29 -1.35
CA ALA A 77 11.11 -4.24 -0.85
C ALA A 77 10.47 -5.51 -0.27
N ALA A 78 9.32 -5.40 0.40
CA ALA A 78 8.58 -6.56 0.87
C ALA A 78 8.00 -7.39 -0.29
N ALA A 79 7.40 -6.75 -1.30
CA ALA A 79 6.87 -7.43 -2.48
C ALA A 79 7.97 -8.14 -3.29
N VAL A 80 9.14 -7.51 -3.45
CA VAL A 80 10.32 -8.10 -4.11
C VAL A 80 10.82 -9.34 -3.36
N ARG A 81 10.76 -9.35 -2.01
CA ARG A 81 11.11 -10.54 -1.22
C ARG A 81 10.12 -11.69 -1.41
N ASP A 82 8.85 -11.38 -1.61
CA ASP A 82 7.80 -12.39 -1.84
C ASP A 82 7.89 -13.00 -3.25
N ASP A 83 8.25 -12.23 -4.28
CA ASP A 83 8.45 -12.72 -5.66
C ASP A 83 9.69 -12.08 -6.35
N PRO A 84 10.89 -12.58 -6.05
CA PRO A 84 12.12 -12.04 -6.63
C PRO A 84 12.27 -12.36 -8.12
N GLN A 85 11.60 -13.39 -8.64
CA GLN A 85 11.73 -13.77 -10.06
C GLN A 85 10.98 -12.79 -10.97
N THR A 86 9.78 -12.37 -10.56
CA THR A 86 9.04 -11.32 -11.27
C THR A 86 9.77 -9.98 -11.18
N ALA A 87 10.34 -9.64 -10.02
CA ALA A 87 11.15 -8.43 -9.87
C ALA A 87 12.35 -8.40 -10.82
N ARG A 88 13.11 -9.49 -10.95
CA ARG A 88 14.25 -9.59 -11.89
C ARG A 88 13.82 -9.37 -13.34
N ARG A 89 12.76 -10.08 -13.78
CA ARG A 89 12.24 -9.93 -15.14
C ARG A 89 11.78 -8.50 -15.45
N ALA A 90 11.19 -7.82 -14.47
CA ALA A 90 10.79 -6.42 -14.63
C ALA A 90 12.01 -5.50 -14.80
N LEU A 91 13.09 -5.74 -14.04
CA LEU A 91 14.34 -4.98 -14.16
C LEU A 91 15.07 -5.25 -15.48
N ASP A 92 15.08 -6.49 -15.96
CA ASP A 92 15.70 -6.84 -17.25
C ASP A 92 15.09 -6.07 -18.43
N GLY A 93 13.80 -5.73 -18.34
CA GLY A 93 13.09 -4.95 -19.36
C GLY A 93 13.37 -3.45 -19.36
N LEU A 94 13.95 -2.90 -18.29
CA LEU A 94 14.17 -1.45 -18.12
C LEU A 94 15.57 -0.99 -18.58
N GLY A 95 16.52 -1.92 -18.71
CA GLY A 95 17.94 -1.59 -18.94
C GLY A 95 18.65 -1.13 -17.66
N ALA A 96 19.98 -1.16 -17.66
CA ALA A 96 20.79 -0.99 -16.45
C ALA A 96 20.76 0.41 -15.81
N GLU A 97 20.36 1.45 -16.56
CA GLU A 97 20.40 2.86 -16.12
C GLU A 97 19.03 3.48 -15.84
N ALA A 98 17.95 2.69 -15.78
CA ALA A 98 16.63 3.23 -15.53
C ALA A 98 16.58 3.91 -14.14
N PRO A 99 16.30 5.23 -14.08
CA PRO A 99 16.28 5.95 -12.82
C PRO A 99 15.06 5.56 -11.99
N THR A 100 15.17 5.71 -10.67
CA THR A 100 14.00 5.64 -9.80
C THR A 100 13.11 6.85 -10.03
N ASP A 101 11.82 6.61 -10.28
CA ASP A 101 10.80 7.65 -10.40
C ASP A 101 10.36 8.08 -8.99
N GLU A 102 11.12 9.01 -8.41
CA GLU A 102 10.88 9.55 -7.06
C GLU A 102 9.53 10.24 -6.93
N GLU A 103 9.08 10.91 -8.00
CA GLU A 103 7.81 11.61 -8.00
C GLU A 103 6.65 10.62 -7.96
N ARG A 104 6.72 9.53 -8.73
CA ARG A 104 5.71 8.47 -8.71
C ARG A 104 5.60 7.80 -7.34
N LEU A 105 6.66 7.75 -6.55
CA LEU A 105 6.58 7.21 -5.18
C LEU A 105 5.74 8.10 -4.25
N GLY A 106 5.69 9.42 -4.47
CA GLY A 106 4.96 10.35 -3.61
C GLY A 106 3.52 10.67 -4.03
N ARG A 107 3.11 10.33 -5.25
CA ARG A 107 1.76 10.63 -5.78
C ARG A 107 0.69 9.64 -5.27
N ILE A 108 -0.57 10.03 -5.15
CA ILE A 108 -1.68 9.07 -4.97
C ILE A 108 -1.81 8.16 -6.18
#